data_AF-L7JUT8-F1
#
_entry.id   AF-L7JUT8-F1
#
_cell.length_a   1.000
_cell.length_b   1.000
_cell.length_c   1.000
_cell.angle_alpha   90.00
_cell.angle_beta   90.00
_cell.angle_gamma   90.00
#
_symmetry.space_group_name_H-M   'P 1'
#
loop_
_entity.id
_entity.type
_entity.pdbx_description
1 polymer ?
#
loop_
_entity_poly.entity_id
_entity_poly.type
_entity_poly.pdbx_seq_one_letter_code
_entity_poly.pdbx_strand_id
1 'polypeptide(L)'
;MLICIYTREKETSSYASKYLSERLQCPILVPSSPELCFPHQIKYGVLTLASIAEWKKYEVSCSLLLIIFTEHADPEFYDDVCALNKFTYKIQYINGSREKLQLRAQLDRIRLEIRPAWETYFMDIATFVSHRSACAKRNVGAVLVKGNRIVSTGYNGTAMGTLNCIDGGCPRCCSGTPSGSNLDLCVCLHAEESAMMGVVSERLSGCDLYVTLFPCMLCAKKIIQAQIKRVIFKNYYCASDVESRKLLEELKIEVKRYIEE
;
A
#
# COMPACT_ATOMS: atom_id res chain seq x y z
N MET A 1 -17.13 0.41 11.40
CA MET A 1 -16.47 -0.78 10.87
C MET A 1 -17.44 -1.92 10.79
N LEU A 2 -18.06 -2.09 9.64
CA LEU A 2 -18.72 -3.34 9.33
C LEU A 2 -17.75 -4.13 8.45
N ILE A 3 -17.43 -5.36 8.85
CA ILE A 3 -16.66 -6.30 8.05
C ILE A 3 -17.61 -7.37 7.58
N CYS A 4 -17.77 -7.47 6.26
CA CYS A 4 -18.55 -8.52 5.63
C CYS A 4 -17.63 -9.69 5.28
N ILE A 5 -18.07 -10.91 5.51
CA ILE A 5 -17.32 -12.14 5.17
C ILE A 5 -18.18 -12.96 4.23
N TYR A 6 -17.58 -13.43 3.12
CA TYR A 6 -18.22 -14.30 2.16
C TYR A 6 -17.35 -15.53 1.88
N THR A 7 -17.84 -16.72 2.24
CA THR A 7 -17.09 -17.98 2.07
C THR A 7 -17.91 -19.15 1.53
N ARG A 8 -19.25 -19.03 1.32
CA ARG A 8 -20.22 -20.12 0.99
C ARG A 8 -20.16 -21.42 1.83
N GLU A 9 -19.17 -21.56 2.71
CA GLU A 9 -18.92 -22.69 3.61
C GLU A 9 -19.10 -22.26 5.06
N LYS A 10 -20.03 -22.93 5.75
CA LYS A 10 -20.45 -22.56 7.11
C LYS A 10 -19.33 -22.65 8.15
N GLU A 11 -18.45 -23.64 8.04
CA GLU A 11 -17.33 -23.84 8.98
C GLU A 11 -16.32 -22.69 8.89
N THR A 12 -15.87 -22.38 7.68
CA THR A 12 -14.92 -21.29 7.40
C THR A 12 -15.51 -19.93 7.78
N SER A 13 -16.78 -19.69 7.43
CA SER A 13 -17.51 -18.48 7.82
C SER A 13 -17.60 -18.32 9.35
N SER A 14 -17.95 -19.38 10.07
CA SER A 14 -18.06 -19.37 11.53
C SER A 14 -16.71 -19.12 12.21
N TYR A 15 -15.66 -19.80 11.73
CA TYR A 15 -14.31 -19.61 12.25
C TYR A 15 -13.80 -18.18 12.03
N ALA A 16 -13.88 -17.68 10.80
CA ALA A 16 -13.41 -16.33 10.47
C ALA A 16 -14.19 -15.25 11.21
N SER A 17 -15.53 -15.39 11.32
CA SER A 17 -16.38 -14.44 12.03
C SER A 17 -16.05 -14.38 13.51
N LYS A 18 -15.88 -15.56 14.16
CA LYS A 18 -15.49 -15.64 15.57
C LYS A 18 -14.11 -15.04 15.80
N TYR A 19 -13.14 -15.39 14.96
CA TYR A 19 -11.77 -14.90 15.09
C TYR A 19 -11.68 -13.37 14.95
N LEU A 20 -12.33 -12.80 13.94
CA LEU A 20 -12.33 -11.35 13.71
C LEU A 20 -13.13 -10.60 14.78
N SER A 21 -14.24 -11.19 15.26
CA SER A 21 -15.03 -10.65 16.38
C SER A 21 -14.19 -10.55 17.65
N GLU A 22 -13.42 -11.58 17.99
CA GLU A 22 -12.49 -11.60 19.13
C GLU A 22 -11.33 -10.60 18.95
N ARG A 23 -10.68 -10.60 17.77
CA ARG A 23 -9.56 -9.70 17.46
C ARG A 23 -9.95 -8.22 17.55
N LEU A 24 -11.17 -7.89 17.13
CA LEU A 24 -11.67 -6.52 17.08
C LEU A 24 -12.53 -6.12 18.27
N GLN A 25 -12.77 -7.04 19.21
CA GLN A 25 -13.66 -6.83 20.35
C GLN A 25 -15.04 -6.28 19.93
N CYS A 26 -15.63 -6.87 18.88
CA CYS A 26 -16.89 -6.40 18.30
C CYS A 26 -17.90 -7.54 18.12
N PRO A 27 -19.21 -7.26 18.10
CA PRO A 27 -20.23 -8.30 18.01
C PRO A 27 -20.29 -8.94 16.61
N ILE A 28 -20.64 -10.23 16.56
CA ILE A 28 -21.09 -10.89 15.33
C ILE A 28 -22.55 -10.47 15.09
N LEU A 29 -22.80 -9.86 13.94
CA LEU A 29 -24.12 -9.41 13.54
C LEU A 29 -24.80 -10.54 12.74
N VAL A 30 -26.07 -10.79 13.05
CA VAL A 30 -26.91 -11.72 12.30
C VAL A 30 -27.89 -10.88 11.48
N PRO A 31 -28.03 -11.12 10.17
CA PRO A 31 -29.03 -10.44 9.36
C PRO A 31 -30.42 -10.99 9.69
N SER A 32 -31.03 -10.52 10.77
CA SER A 32 -32.35 -10.95 11.23
C SER A 32 -33.43 -9.91 10.90
N SER A 33 -33.84 -9.85 9.62
CA SER A 33 -35.05 -9.22 9.05
C SER A 33 -34.75 -8.45 7.74
N PRO A 34 -35.61 -8.53 6.71
CA PRO A 34 -35.48 -7.77 5.46
C PRO A 34 -35.54 -6.24 5.64
N GLU A 35 -35.91 -5.74 6.82
CA GLU A 35 -36.06 -4.31 7.15
C GLU A 35 -34.87 -3.72 7.93
N LEU A 36 -33.78 -4.47 8.15
CA LEU A 36 -32.58 -3.94 8.80
C LEU A 36 -31.84 -2.95 7.89
N CYS A 37 -32.37 -1.73 7.79
CA CYS A 37 -31.54 -0.55 7.89
C CYS A 37 -30.77 -0.70 9.20
N PHE A 38 -29.50 -1.16 9.14
CA PHE A 38 -28.64 -1.13 10.31
C PHE A 38 -28.79 0.26 10.95
N PRO A 39 -29.22 0.34 12.22
CA PRO A 39 -29.44 1.64 12.82
C PRO A 39 -28.10 2.36 12.75
N HIS A 40 -28.13 3.67 12.47
CA HIS A 40 -26.96 4.55 12.44
C HIS A 40 -26.09 4.50 13.73
N GLN A 41 -26.46 3.65 14.71
CA GLN A 41 -25.82 3.38 15.99
C GLN A 41 -24.80 2.22 15.98
N ILE A 42 -24.87 1.24 15.06
CA ILE A 42 -23.88 0.14 15.07
C ILE A 42 -22.59 0.62 14.40
N LYS A 43 -21.63 1.00 15.24
CA LYS A 43 -20.32 1.49 14.77
C LYS A 43 -19.35 0.37 14.42
N TYR A 44 -19.47 -0.85 14.97
CA TYR A 44 -18.52 -1.95 14.76
C TYR A 44 -19.24 -3.31 14.75
N GLY A 45 -18.86 -4.21 13.85
CA GLY A 45 -19.36 -5.59 13.85
C GLY A 45 -18.89 -6.42 12.65
N VAL A 46 -19.00 -7.74 12.78
CA VAL A 46 -18.67 -8.71 11.73
C VAL A 46 -19.95 -9.37 11.24
N LEU A 47 -20.15 -9.43 9.92
CA LEU A 47 -21.34 -9.96 9.27
C LEU A 47 -20.95 -11.04 8.26
N THR A 48 -21.54 -12.22 8.34
CA THR A 48 -21.43 -13.23 7.27
C THR A 48 -22.52 -13.01 6.24
N LEU A 49 -22.15 -12.94 4.96
CA LEU A 49 -23.08 -12.85 3.84
C LEU A 49 -23.50 -14.24 3.37
N ALA A 50 -24.79 -14.44 3.08
CA ALA A 50 -25.29 -15.67 2.50
C ALA A 50 -25.08 -15.71 0.97
N SER A 51 -25.10 -14.56 0.31
CA SER A 51 -24.89 -14.42 -1.14
C SER A 51 -24.26 -13.08 -1.50
N ILE A 52 -23.70 -12.97 -2.70
CA ILE A 52 -23.17 -11.69 -3.15
C ILE A 52 -24.26 -10.66 -3.49
N ALA A 53 -25.51 -11.09 -3.69
CA ALA A 53 -26.63 -10.16 -3.82
C ALA A 53 -26.87 -9.35 -2.52
N GLU A 54 -26.56 -9.93 -1.36
CA GLU A 54 -26.63 -9.21 -0.08
C GLU A 54 -25.56 -8.13 0.06
N TRP A 55 -24.42 -8.27 -0.62
CA TRP A 55 -23.37 -7.26 -0.61
C TRP A 55 -23.89 -5.88 -1.03
N LYS A 56 -24.76 -5.81 -2.05
CA LYS A 56 -25.38 -4.55 -2.52
C LYS A 56 -26.16 -3.81 -1.43
N LYS A 57 -26.68 -4.52 -0.43
CA LYS A 57 -27.40 -3.90 0.70
C LYS A 57 -26.45 -3.22 1.69
N TYR A 58 -25.21 -3.69 1.77
CA TYR A 58 -24.25 -3.31 2.81
C TYR A 58 -23.03 -2.56 2.28
N GLU A 59 -22.78 -2.53 0.96
CA GLU A 59 -21.55 -1.99 0.35
C GLU A 59 -21.25 -0.53 0.70
N VAL A 60 -22.29 0.27 0.95
CA VAL A 60 -22.16 1.67 1.35
C VAL A 60 -21.65 1.78 2.79
N SER A 61 -22.25 1.01 3.70
CA SER A 61 -21.96 1.03 5.14
C SER A 61 -20.76 0.14 5.54
N CYS A 62 -20.41 -0.80 4.67
CA CYS A 62 -19.31 -1.74 4.90
C CYS A 62 -17.96 -1.07 4.68
N SER A 63 -17.04 -1.35 5.60
CA SER A 63 -15.65 -0.90 5.54
C SER A 63 -14.79 -1.87 4.73
N LEU A 64 -15.04 -3.17 4.85
CA LEU A 64 -14.25 -4.23 4.24
C LEU A 64 -15.09 -5.49 3.96
N LEU A 65 -15.02 -6.02 2.75
CA LEU A 65 -15.54 -7.31 2.32
C LEU A 65 -14.38 -8.29 2.19
N LEU A 66 -14.39 -9.32 3.03
CA LEU A 66 -13.45 -10.43 2.97
C LEU A 66 -14.06 -11.59 2.19
N ILE A 67 -13.42 -11.95 1.09
CA ILE A 67 -13.77 -13.10 0.27
C ILE A 67 -12.74 -14.17 0.58
N ILE A 68 -13.17 -15.22 1.27
CA ILE A 68 -12.30 -16.35 1.62
C ILE A 68 -12.64 -17.48 0.65
N PHE A 69 -11.72 -17.77 -0.26
CA PHE A 69 -11.83 -18.91 -1.16
C PHE A 69 -11.78 -20.18 -0.35
N THR A 70 -12.76 -21.06 -0.48
CA THR A 70 -12.72 -22.38 0.14
C THR A 70 -12.00 -23.35 -0.78
N GLU A 71 -11.47 -24.44 -0.24
CA GLU A 71 -10.76 -25.43 -1.06
C GLU A 71 -11.67 -26.15 -2.05
N HIS A 72 -12.95 -26.25 -1.71
CA HIS A 72 -14.01 -26.78 -2.56
C HIS A 72 -14.97 -25.66 -2.99
N ALA A 73 -14.41 -24.54 -3.46
CA ALA A 73 -15.21 -23.46 -4.04
C ALA A 73 -16.05 -24.02 -5.20
N ASP A 74 -17.37 -23.92 -5.07
CA ASP A 74 -18.31 -24.33 -6.11
C ASP A 74 -18.24 -23.36 -7.31
N PRO A 75 -18.64 -23.78 -8.54
CA PRO A 75 -18.63 -22.90 -9.70
C PRO A 75 -19.44 -21.61 -9.49
N GLU A 76 -20.54 -21.69 -8.74
CA GLU A 76 -21.36 -20.52 -8.42
C GLU A 76 -20.61 -19.48 -7.57
N PHE A 77 -19.75 -19.91 -6.64
CA PHE A 77 -18.86 -19.02 -5.88
C PHE A 77 -17.92 -18.25 -6.79
N TYR A 78 -17.36 -18.92 -7.80
CA TYR A 78 -16.50 -18.28 -8.78
C TYR A 78 -17.26 -17.26 -9.63
N ASP A 79 -18.49 -17.58 -10.04
CA ASP A 79 -19.35 -16.66 -10.78
C ASP A 79 -19.72 -15.43 -9.93
N ASP A 80 -20.07 -15.65 -8.66
CA ASP A 80 -20.33 -14.57 -7.69
C ASP A 80 -19.12 -13.63 -7.54
N VAL A 81 -17.93 -14.20 -7.42
CA VAL A 81 -16.68 -13.43 -7.29
C VAL A 81 -16.34 -12.71 -8.60
N CYS A 82 -16.60 -13.30 -9.75
CA CYS A 82 -16.39 -12.67 -11.05
C CYS A 82 -17.38 -11.53 -11.31
N ALA A 83 -18.60 -11.61 -10.75
CA ALA A 83 -19.62 -10.57 -10.83
C ALA A 83 -19.32 -9.33 -9.98
N LEU A 84 -18.35 -9.42 -9.05
CA LEU A 84 -17.92 -8.26 -8.27
C LEU A 84 -17.08 -7.29 -9.09
N ASN A 85 -17.25 -6.01 -8.81
CA ASN A 85 -16.37 -4.98 -9.33
C ASN A 85 -15.00 -5.11 -8.65
N LYS A 86 -14.02 -5.71 -9.35
CA LYS A 86 -12.70 -6.11 -8.85
C LYS A 86 -11.79 -4.96 -8.39
N PHE A 87 -12.23 -3.70 -8.46
CA PHE A 87 -11.39 -2.51 -8.26
C PHE A 87 -11.74 -1.66 -7.03
N THR A 88 -12.57 -2.15 -6.11
CA THR A 88 -12.80 -1.44 -4.86
C THR A 88 -11.75 -1.82 -3.81
N TYR A 89 -11.14 -0.82 -3.16
CA TYR A 89 -10.23 -1.00 -2.03
C TYR A 89 -10.89 -1.68 -0.82
N LYS A 90 -12.23 -1.78 -0.84
CA LYS A 90 -13.02 -2.44 0.19
C LYS A 90 -13.04 -3.96 0.06
N ILE A 91 -12.56 -4.58 -1.03
CA ILE A 91 -12.57 -6.04 -1.18
C ILE A 91 -11.17 -6.60 -0.96
N GLN A 92 -11.06 -7.62 -0.11
CA GLN A 92 -9.85 -8.40 0.04
C GLN A 92 -10.13 -9.89 -0.17
N TYR A 93 -9.23 -10.51 -0.92
CA TYR A 93 -9.28 -11.92 -1.27
C TYR A 93 -8.28 -12.70 -0.42
N ILE A 94 -8.75 -13.79 0.19
CA ILE A 94 -7.96 -14.68 1.02
C ILE A 94 -8.09 -16.09 0.45
N ASN A 95 -6.97 -16.72 0.14
CA ASN A 95 -6.98 -18.15 -0.20
C ASN A 95 -7.22 -18.95 1.08
N GLY A 96 -8.29 -19.74 1.13
CA GLY A 96 -8.53 -20.64 2.25
C GLY A 96 -7.51 -21.78 2.30
N SER A 97 -7.47 -22.42 3.46
CA SER A 97 -6.56 -23.52 3.79
C SER A 97 -7.23 -24.47 4.78
N ARG A 98 -6.95 -25.79 4.69
CA ARG A 98 -7.36 -26.81 5.68
C ARG A 98 -6.91 -26.49 7.09
N GLU A 99 -5.76 -25.84 7.20
CA GLU A 99 -5.15 -25.54 8.49
C GLU A 99 -5.68 -24.21 9.02
N LYS A 100 -6.49 -24.27 10.08
CA LYS A 100 -6.98 -23.09 10.81
C LYS A 100 -5.84 -22.13 11.20
N LEU A 101 -4.64 -22.66 11.48
CA LEU A 101 -3.45 -21.86 11.79
C LEU A 101 -2.98 -21.00 10.60
N GLN A 102 -3.08 -21.51 9.37
CA GLN A 102 -2.71 -20.76 8.17
C GLN A 102 -3.74 -19.67 7.86
N LEU A 103 -5.02 -20.02 7.93
CA LEU A 103 -6.11 -19.04 7.76
C LEU A 103 -6.00 -17.93 8.81
N ARG A 104 -5.67 -18.28 10.07
CA ARG A 104 -5.40 -17.32 11.13
C ARG A 104 -4.25 -16.36 10.75
N ALA A 105 -3.11 -16.90 10.33
CA ALA A 105 -1.96 -16.09 9.95
C ALA A 105 -2.27 -15.14 8.76
N GLN A 106 -3.13 -15.57 7.83
CA GLN A 106 -3.61 -14.71 6.75
C GLN A 106 -4.56 -13.63 7.25
N LEU A 107 -5.52 -13.98 8.12
CA LEU A 107 -6.44 -13.02 8.74
C LEU A 107 -5.67 -11.98 9.55
N ASP A 108 -4.60 -12.36 10.25
CA ASP A 108 -3.76 -11.45 11.03
C ASP A 108 -3.09 -10.38 10.16
N ARG A 109 -2.66 -10.75 8.94
CA ARG A 109 -2.06 -9.83 7.96
C ARG A 109 -3.04 -8.81 7.39
N ILE A 110 -4.34 -9.04 7.53
CA ILE A 110 -5.34 -8.09 7.06
C ILE A 110 -5.28 -6.86 7.95
N ARG A 111 -5.02 -5.71 7.32
CA ARG A 111 -5.20 -4.41 7.96
C ARG A 111 -6.69 -4.14 8.09
N LEU A 112 -7.18 -4.29 9.32
CA LEU A 112 -8.56 -4.00 9.71
C LEU A 112 -8.74 -2.55 10.16
N GLU A 113 -7.66 -1.76 10.23
CA GLU A 113 -7.75 -0.35 10.61
C GLU A 113 -8.50 0.45 9.54
N ILE A 114 -9.67 0.99 9.93
CA ILE A 114 -10.51 1.83 9.05
C ILE A 114 -9.79 3.09 8.60
N ARG A 115 -8.86 3.58 9.44
CA ARG A 115 -8.11 4.81 9.22
C ARG A 115 -6.62 4.49 9.38
N PRO A 116 -5.84 4.45 8.31
CA PRO A 116 -4.41 4.22 8.42
C PRO A 116 -3.75 5.33 9.24
N ALA A 117 -2.72 4.97 10.00
CA ALA A 117 -1.79 5.93 10.57
C ALA A 117 -1.16 6.79 9.46
N TRP A 118 -0.70 7.99 9.79
CA TRP A 118 -0.15 8.92 8.80
C TRP A 118 1.02 8.32 8.02
N GLU A 119 1.94 7.62 8.70
CA GLU A 119 3.08 7.00 8.02
C GLU A 119 2.64 5.93 7.03
N THR A 120 1.70 5.07 7.42
CA THR A 120 1.08 4.06 6.56
C THR A 120 0.41 4.70 5.36
N TYR A 121 -0.42 5.72 5.59
CA TYR A 121 -1.12 6.46 4.54
C TYR A 121 -0.15 7.03 3.49
N PHE A 122 0.90 7.73 3.91
CA PHE A 122 1.85 8.33 2.98
C PHE A 122 2.75 7.29 2.29
N MET A 123 3.13 6.21 2.98
CA MET A 123 3.92 5.14 2.37
C MET A 123 3.10 4.31 1.39
N ASP A 124 1.82 4.06 1.66
CA ASP A 124 0.90 3.41 0.73
C ASP A 124 0.72 4.26 -0.54
N ILE A 125 0.61 5.59 -0.40
CA ILE A 125 0.60 6.51 -1.55
C ILE A 125 1.92 6.47 -2.31
N ALA A 126 3.08 6.49 -1.63
CA ALA A 126 4.37 6.36 -2.30
C ALA A 126 4.47 5.05 -3.09
N THR A 127 3.97 3.96 -2.51
CA THR A 127 3.87 2.65 -3.18
C THR A 127 2.96 2.73 -4.41
N PHE A 128 1.78 3.35 -4.30
CA PHE A 128 0.87 3.50 -5.43
C PHE A 128 1.45 4.38 -6.54
N VAL A 129 2.09 5.49 -6.20
CA VAL A 129 2.78 6.39 -7.15
C VAL A 129 3.88 5.65 -7.90
N SER A 130 4.57 4.71 -7.26
CA SER A 130 5.61 3.89 -7.90
C SER A 130 5.09 3.07 -9.08
N HIS A 131 3.80 2.72 -9.12
CA HIS A 131 3.22 1.95 -10.22
C HIS A 131 3.21 2.71 -11.56
N ARG A 132 3.36 4.04 -11.56
CA ARG A 132 3.56 4.82 -12.80
C ARG A 132 5.01 4.84 -13.29
N SER A 133 5.96 4.28 -12.55
CA SER A 133 7.35 4.17 -13.00
C SER A 133 7.42 3.42 -14.32
N ALA A 134 8.13 4.01 -15.27
CA ALA A 134 8.45 3.39 -16.56
C ALA A 134 9.92 2.98 -16.63
N CYS A 135 10.56 2.78 -15.47
CA CYS A 135 11.93 2.28 -15.37
C CYS A 135 11.97 0.76 -15.51
N ALA A 136 12.79 0.25 -16.44
CA ALA A 136 12.92 -1.19 -16.69
C ALA A 136 13.51 -2.00 -15.52
N LYS A 137 14.20 -1.36 -14.57
CA LYS A 137 14.85 -2.07 -13.44
C LYS A 137 14.02 -2.16 -12.18
N ARG A 138 13.29 -1.11 -11.85
CA ARG A 138 12.63 -0.97 -10.54
C ARG A 138 11.60 0.13 -10.56
N ASN A 139 10.56 -0.06 -9.75
CA ASN A 139 9.51 0.93 -9.57
C ASN A 139 9.67 1.57 -8.20
N VAL A 140 10.03 2.86 -8.21
CA VAL A 140 10.26 3.67 -7.02
C VAL A 140 9.26 4.82 -7.03
N GLY A 141 8.67 5.09 -5.88
CA GLY A 141 7.76 6.21 -5.67
C GLY A 141 8.17 7.00 -4.44
N ALA A 142 7.93 8.30 -4.49
CA ALA A 142 8.25 9.25 -3.46
C ALA A 142 7.08 10.23 -3.24
N VAL A 143 6.88 10.65 -1.99
CA VAL A 143 5.86 11.61 -1.57
C VAL A 143 6.50 12.59 -0.60
N LEU A 144 6.36 13.89 -0.89
CA LEU A 144 6.76 14.98 0.00
C LEU A 144 5.56 15.45 0.81
N VAL A 145 5.72 15.57 2.11
CA VAL A 145 4.65 15.91 3.06
C VAL A 145 5.07 17.08 3.93
N LYS A 146 4.17 18.03 4.15
CA LYS A 146 4.36 19.14 5.10
C LYS A 146 3.08 19.37 5.89
N GLY A 147 3.15 19.24 7.22
CA GLY A 147 1.98 19.38 8.09
C GLY A 147 0.84 18.42 7.73
N ASN A 148 1.16 17.15 7.48
CA ASN A 148 0.24 16.10 7.03
C ASN A 148 -0.51 16.41 5.73
N ARG A 149 0.03 17.30 4.89
CA ARG A 149 -0.47 17.56 3.53
C ARG A 149 0.58 17.17 2.51
N ILE A 150 0.15 16.49 1.45
CA ILE A 150 1.02 16.16 0.33
C ILE A 150 1.37 17.45 -0.41
N VAL A 151 2.66 17.71 -0.55
CA VAL A 151 3.19 18.85 -1.29
C VAL A 151 3.42 18.46 -2.74
N SER A 152 3.98 17.26 -2.96
CA SER A 152 4.28 16.72 -4.28
C SER A 152 4.48 15.21 -4.23
N THR A 153 4.38 14.57 -5.38
CA THR A 153 4.66 13.15 -5.59
C THR A 153 5.61 12.98 -6.75
N GLY A 154 6.36 11.87 -6.77
CA GLY A 154 7.29 11.56 -7.84
C GLY A 154 7.50 10.06 -8.00
N TYR A 155 7.78 9.64 -9.22
CA TYR A 155 8.23 8.29 -9.54
C TYR A 155 9.45 8.37 -10.45
N ASN A 156 10.20 7.27 -10.54
CA ASN A 156 11.38 7.22 -11.39
C ASN A 156 11.04 6.91 -12.86
N GLY A 157 11.72 7.57 -13.78
CA GLY A 157 11.46 7.47 -15.22
C GLY A 157 12.40 8.36 -16.03
N THR A 158 12.41 8.22 -17.35
CA THR A 158 13.19 9.13 -18.20
C THR A 158 12.60 10.55 -18.19
N ALA A 159 13.40 11.53 -18.64
CA ALA A 159 12.96 12.91 -18.71
C ALA A 159 11.75 13.09 -19.64
N MET A 160 10.93 14.11 -19.37
CA MET A 160 9.75 14.40 -20.19
C MET A 160 10.14 14.61 -21.66
N GLY A 161 9.34 14.04 -22.57
CA GLY A 161 9.57 14.11 -24.01
C GLY A 161 10.59 13.09 -24.56
N THR A 162 11.12 12.20 -23.72
CA THR A 162 12.00 11.10 -24.16
C THR A 162 11.28 9.76 -24.08
N LEU A 163 11.82 8.74 -24.76
CA LEU A 163 11.31 7.36 -24.65
C LEU A 163 11.42 6.87 -23.21
N ASN A 164 10.43 6.10 -22.74
CA ASN A 164 10.51 5.51 -21.41
C ASN A 164 11.62 4.47 -21.34
N CYS A 165 12.11 4.16 -20.13
CA CYS A 165 13.14 3.14 -19.97
C CYS A 165 12.58 1.75 -20.41
N ILE A 166 11.26 1.46 -20.28
CA ILE A 166 10.61 0.24 -20.82
C ILE A 166 10.60 0.18 -22.36
N ASP A 167 10.67 1.33 -23.04
CA ASP A 167 10.68 1.45 -24.50
C ASP A 167 12.12 1.60 -25.04
N GLY A 168 13.14 1.30 -24.22
CA GLY A 168 14.54 1.41 -24.59
C GLY A 168 15.18 2.78 -24.36
N GLY A 169 14.50 3.72 -23.70
CA GLY A 169 14.96 5.10 -23.52
C GLY A 169 16.17 5.30 -22.59
N CYS A 170 16.58 4.28 -21.84
CA CYS A 170 17.76 4.36 -20.97
C CYS A 170 18.69 3.15 -21.17
N PRO A 171 19.80 3.31 -21.90
CA PRO A 171 20.73 2.22 -22.20
C PRO A 171 21.23 1.50 -20.95
N ARG A 172 21.51 2.24 -19.87
CA ARG A 172 21.95 1.68 -18.60
C ARG A 172 20.87 0.82 -17.93
N CYS A 173 19.62 1.29 -17.88
CA CYS A 173 18.53 0.54 -17.26
C CYS A 173 18.14 -0.70 -18.09
N CYS A 174 18.25 -0.61 -19.41
CA CYS A 174 18.00 -1.73 -20.33
C CYS A 174 19.18 -2.72 -20.40
N SER A 175 20.30 -2.44 -19.73
CA SER A 175 21.48 -3.32 -19.66
C SER A 175 21.52 -4.17 -18.38
N GLY A 176 22.29 -5.26 -18.41
CA GLY A 176 22.59 -6.12 -17.26
C GLY A 176 23.49 -5.50 -16.17
N THR A 177 23.68 -4.18 -16.17
CA THR A 177 24.50 -3.47 -15.16
C THR A 177 24.00 -3.80 -13.72
N PRO A 178 24.89 -4.17 -12.79
CA PRO A 178 24.51 -4.44 -11.40
C PRO A 178 23.80 -3.28 -10.68
N SER A 179 23.12 -3.58 -9.58
CA SER A 179 22.60 -2.55 -8.68
C SER A 179 23.74 -1.78 -8.02
N GLY A 180 23.64 -0.46 -7.98
CA GLY A 180 24.59 0.45 -7.34
C GLY A 180 25.69 0.97 -8.27
N SER A 181 25.87 0.38 -9.46
CA SER A 181 26.95 0.75 -10.38
C SER A 181 26.50 1.66 -11.53
N ASN A 182 27.41 2.52 -12.00
CA ASN A 182 27.25 3.43 -13.13
C ASN A 182 25.95 4.26 -13.05
N LEU A 183 25.62 4.78 -11.86
CA LEU A 183 24.41 5.59 -11.64
C LEU A 183 24.45 6.89 -12.43
N ASP A 184 25.64 7.43 -12.66
CA ASP A 184 25.96 8.58 -13.52
C ASP A 184 25.58 8.37 -14.99
N LEU A 185 25.55 7.13 -15.48
CA LEU A 185 25.10 6.80 -16.85
C LEU A 185 23.57 6.65 -16.95
N CYS A 186 22.84 6.78 -15.84
CA CYS A 186 21.39 6.67 -15.84
C CYS A 186 20.76 7.99 -16.28
N VAL A 187 20.00 7.96 -17.38
CA VAL A 187 19.21 9.13 -17.83
C VAL A 187 17.83 9.20 -17.18
N CYS A 188 17.45 8.20 -16.37
CA CYS A 188 16.17 8.20 -15.67
C CYS A 188 16.31 9.09 -14.41
N LEU A 189 15.39 10.03 -14.20
CA LEU A 189 15.24 10.76 -12.93
C LEU A 189 14.78 9.81 -11.84
N HIS A 190 15.28 10.01 -10.64
CA HIS A 190 14.86 9.26 -9.46
C HIS A 190 13.54 9.80 -8.90
N ALA A 191 12.82 8.99 -8.12
CA ALA A 191 11.51 9.35 -7.62
C ALA A 191 11.58 10.58 -6.70
N GLU A 192 12.62 10.65 -5.87
CA GLU A 192 12.91 11.76 -4.96
C GLU A 192 13.15 13.06 -5.73
N GLU A 193 13.89 12.98 -6.83
CA GLU A 193 14.18 14.13 -7.70
C GLU A 193 12.90 14.62 -8.38
N SER A 194 12.13 13.71 -8.98
CA SER A 194 10.84 14.01 -9.59
C SER A 194 9.89 14.68 -8.59
N ALA A 195 9.83 14.18 -7.34
CA ALA A 195 8.99 14.76 -6.31
C ALA A 195 9.43 16.19 -5.95
N MET A 196 10.74 16.43 -5.80
CA MET A 196 11.29 17.76 -5.48
C MET A 196 11.13 18.76 -6.63
N MET A 197 11.28 18.33 -7.89
CA MET A 197 11.16 19.21 -9.06
C MET A 197 9.77 19.84 -9.23
N GLY A 198 8.72 19.17 -8.74
CA GLY A 198 7.35 19.68 -8.78
C GLY A 198 7.05 20.82 -7.79
N VAL A 199 8.05 21.27 -7.02
CA VAL A 199 7.87 22.17 -5.88
C VAL A 199 8.87 23.32 -5.92
N VAL A 200 8.40 24.53 -5.60
CA VAL A 200 9.29 25.69 -5.41
C VAL A 200 10.16 25.46 -4.18
N SER A 201 11.46 25.70 -4.28
CA SER A 201 12.49 25.33 -3.29
C SER A 201 12.14 25.70 -1.84
N GLU A 202 11.59 26.89 -1.59
CA GLU A 202 11.24 27.37 -0.25
C GLU A 202 10.14 26.53 0.42
N ARG A 203 9.34 25.81 -0.37
CA ARG A 203 8.30 24.92 0.13
C ARG A 203 8.83 23.55 0.54
N LEU A 204 10.04 23.16 0.13
CA LEU A 204 10.68 21.88 0.47
C LEU A 204 11.24 21.86 1.89
N SER A 205 11.72 23.01 2.39
CA SER A 205 12.32 23.09 3.72
C SER A 205 11.33 22.67 4.80
N GLY A 206 11.77 21.76 5.67
CA GLY A 206 10.97 21.19 6.75
C GLY A 206 9.97 20.10 6.34
N CYS A 207 9.98 19.65 5.09
CA CYS A 207 9.15 18.52 4.64
C CYS A 207 9.66 17.18 5.17
N ASP A 208 8.74 16.21 5.23
CA ASP A 208 9.02 14.79 5.37
C ASP A 208 8.96 14.14 3.98
N LEU A 209 9.95 13.29 3.67
CA LEU A 209 10.01 12.50 2.44
C LEU A 209 9.68 11.04 2.75
N TYR A 210 8.61 10.51 2.14
CA TYR A 210 8.28 9.10 2.13
C TYR A 210 8.73 8.49 0.81
N VAL A 211 9.53 7.42 0.82
CA VAL A 211 10.08 6.81 -0.41
C VAL A 211 10.08 5.28 -0.33
N THR A 212 9.76 4.60 -1.42
CA THR A 212 9.68 3.12 -1.42
C THR A 212 11.04 2.42 -1.39
N LEU A 213 12.11 3.14 -1.74
CA LEU A 213 13.48 2.63 -1.80
C LEU A 213 14.44 3.66 -1.19
N PHE A 214 15.46 3.22 -0.46
CA PHE A 214 16.42 4.09 0.20
C PHE A 214 17.10 5.04 -0.82
N PRO A 215 17.23 6.34 -0.50
CA PRO A 215 17.78 7.32 -1.44
C PRO A 215 19.26 7.09 -1.71
N CYS A 216 19.64 7.12 -2.98
CA CYS A 216 21.04 7.02 -3.37
C CYS A 216 21.83 8.28 -2.96
N MET A 217 23.16 8.23 -3.02
CA MET A 217 24.04 9.35 -2.67
C MET A 217 23.71 10.66 -3.39
N LEU A 218 23.30 10.61 -4.67
CA LEU A 218 22.92 11.80 -5.43
C LEU A 218 21.61 12.41 -4.89
N CYS A 219 20.63 11.57 -4.57
CA CYS A 219 19.38 12.01 -3.97
C CYS A 219 19.60 12.52 -2.54
N ALA A 220 20.44 11.85 -1.75
CA ALA A 220 20.79 12.28 -0.39
C ALA A 220 21.34 13.71 -0.36
N LYS A 221 22.29 14.06 -1.25
CA LYS A 221 22.82 15.43 -1.38
C LYS A 221 21.72 16.45 -1.69
N LYS A 222 20.77 16.10 -2.55
CA LYS A 222 19.64 16.97 -2.91
C LYS A 222 18.65 17.13 -1.76
N ILE A 223 18.35 16.05 -1.04
CA ILE A 223 17.50 16.04 0.16
C ILE A 223 18.07 17.00 1.23
N ILE A 224 19.39 16.94 1.45
CA ILE A 224 20.12 17.85 2.34
C ILE A 224 20.00 19.29 1.88
N GLN A 225 20.30 19.57 0.62
CA GLN A 225 20.25 20.93 0.07
C GLN A 225 18.83 21.52 0.13
N ALA A 226 17.80 20.68 -0.04
CA ALA A 226 16.40 21.03 0.06
C ALA A 226 15.90 21.21 1.51
N GLN A 227 16.75 20.97 2.51
CA GLN A 227 16.42 21.06 3.94
C GLN A 227 15.21 20.20 4.33
N ILE A 228 15.12 19.01 3.74
CA ILE A 228 14.12 18.01 4.13
C ILE A 228 14.45 17.57 5.56
N LYS A 229 13.43 17.55 6.41
CA LYS A 229 13.56 17.28 7.85
C LYS A 229 13.74 15.78 8.11
N ARG A 230 12.95 14.95 7.44
CA ARG A 230 12.88 13.51 7.71
C ARG A 230 12.75 12.69 6.43
N VAL A 231 13.38 11.53 6.40
CA VAL A 231 13.29 10.54 5.32
C VAL A 231 12.78 9.23 5.90
N ILE A 232 11.60 8.82 5.45
CA ILE A 232 10.94 7.57 5.80
C ILE A 232 11.00 6.65 4.57
N PHE A 233 11.69 5.51 4.68
CA PHE A 233 11.91 4.61 3.54
C PHE A 233 11.42 3.19 3.81
N LYS A 234 10.93 2.49 2.78
CA LYS A 234 10.44 1.10 2.91
C LYS A 234 11.55 0.05 2.81
N ASN A 235 12.34 0.08 1.73
CA ASN A 235 13.35 -0.93 1.44
C ASN A 235 14.75 -0.34 1.28
N TYR A 236 15.78 -1.09 1.67
CA TYR A 236 17.16 -0.79 1.27
C TYR A 236 17.38 -1.12 -0.20
N TYR A 237 18.24 -0.35 -0.86
CA TYR A 237 18.66 -0.54 -2.24
C TYR A 237 19.91 -1.44 -2.35
N CYS A 238 21.01 -1.08 -1.70
CA CYS A 238 22.26 -1.84 -1.76
C CYS A 238 23.22 -1.49 -0.61
N ALA A 239 24.39 -2.15 -0.56
CA ALA A 239 25.38 -1.94 0.49
C ALA A 239 25.87 -0.49 0.63
N SER A 240 25.84 0.31 -0.45
CA SER A 240 26.26 1.72 -0.41
C SER A 240 25.25 2.66 0.25
N ASP A 241 24.07 2.16 0.63
CA ASP A 241 23.09 2.93 1.41
C ASP A 241 23.64 3.36 2.76
N VAL A 242 24.57 2.59 3.34
CA VAL A 242 25.21 2.89 4.62
C VAL A 242 25.90 4.26 4.57
N GLU A 243 26.60 4.57 3.48
CA GLU A 243 27.31 5.85 3.34
C GLU A 243 26.34 7.01 3.11
N SER A 244 25.29 6.78 2.32
CA SER A 244 24.23 7.78 2.09
C SER A 244 23.46 8.06 3.38
N ARG A 245 23.24 7.04 4.21
CA ARG A 245 22.60 7.16 5.53
C ARG A 245 23.45 7.98 6.51
N LYS A 246 24.75 7.67 6.63
CA LYS A 246 25.68 8.43 7.48
C LYS A 246 25.64 9.91 7.14
N LEU A 247 25.71 10.25 5.85
CA LEU A 247 25.67 11.64 5.38
C LEU A 247 24.37 12.36 5.78
N LEU A 248 23.21 11.70 5.67
CA LEU A 248 21.92 12.26 6.08
C LEU A 248 21.87 12.50 7.60
N GLU A 249 22.31 11.51 8.39
CA GLU A 249 22.29 11.56 9.86
C GLU A 249 23.29 12.60 10.42
N GLU A 250 24.50 12.72 9.85
CA GLU A 250 25.51 13.73 10.20
C GLU A 250 24.97 15.16 10.09
N LEU A 251 24.10 15.40 9.10
CA LEU A 251 23.47 16.69 8.85
C LEU A 251 22.08 16.83 9.51
N LYS A 252 21.81 15.98 10.51
CA LYS A 252 20.62 16.02 11.38
C LYS A 252 19.29 15.79 10.64
N ILE A 253 19.31 15.06 9.53
CA ILE A 253 18.09 14.57 8.88
C ILE A 253 17.66 13.27 9.57
N GLU A 254 16.41 13.21 10.03
CA GLU A 254 15.88 12.01 10.67
C GLU A 254 15.66 10.92 9.62
N VAL A 255 16.34 9.78 9.76
CA VAL A 255 16.21 8.64 8.84
C VAL A 255 15.51 7.49 9.55
N LYS A 256 14.33 7.10 9.06
CA LYS A 256 13.50 6.03 9.64
C LYS A 256 13.16 4.99 8.58
N ARG A 257 13.38 3.71 8.91
CA ARG A 257 12.83 2.61 8.11
C ARG A 257 11.37 2.41 8.47
N TYR A 258 10.50 2.40 7.48
CA TYR A 258 9.11 2.01 7.61
C TYR A 258 9.02 0.48 7.75
N ILE A 259 8.37 0.03 8.81
CA ILE A 259 8.08 -1.37 9.07
C ILE A 259 6.56 -1.47 8.99
N GLU A 260 6.07 -2.37 8.12
CA GLU A 260 4.63 -2.65 8.07
C GLU A 260 4.24 -3.34 9.38
N GLU A 261 3.38 -2.68 10.16
CA GLU A 261 2.67 -3.26 11.30
C GLU A 261 1.59 -4.25 10.85
#